data_AF-A0A8J5JU19-F1
#
_entry.id   AF-A0A8J5JU19-F1
#
_cell.length_a   1.000
_cell.length_b   1.000
_cell.length_c   1.000
_cell.angle_alpha   90.00
_cell.angle_beta   90.00
_cell.angle_gamma   90.00
#
_symmetry.space_group_name_H-M   'P 1'
#
loop_
_entity.id
_entity.type
_entity.pdbx_description
1 polymer ?
#
loop_
_entity_poly.entity_id
_entity_poly.type
_entity_poly.pdbx_seq_one_letter_code
_entity_poly.pdbx_strand_id
1 'polypeptide(L)'
;MLKEFKLVDVSSLDTPRTPASFNWELCVICQDKKAERLRYPAASKRHDGGAGYKLLADNLLAFNELGEVVGVYIEGHDEGEGIERTLTTRQAKWHKSCRVRYDNLKLQRAQKRKESSGQEAGSGTSASSTKRTRSNTTCVDSMKNALCFFFHQDLGQQYHQVQTLGVDKHVRQAAELLEDTALLAQLSEGDMVAREAKYHKRCLTFLYNKARAVSETEKWETTYETVVSSVVLAELVSYIEGTIDDKISAPVFKLSDLVKLYTQRMEEHGIKLNQRVHSTLLKERILAQFPNMQEHNKGRDILLAFEDDLGDALEKACEYEHDNDAVHLLRAAQIMRRDMSTEGQGFTGSFSDKCQENNVSTLLMALVSMILEGPSIDSP
;
A
#
# COMPACT_ATOMS: atom_id res chain seq x y z
N MET A 1 -48.71 23.52 38.99
CA MET A 1 -47.50 23.50 38.15
C MET A 1 -47.92 23.38 36.70
N LEU A 2 -48.02 24.51 36.01
CA LEU A 2 -48.38 24.60 34.59
C LEU A 2 -47.10 24.50 33.77
N LYS A 3 -47.00 23.51 32.87
CA LYS A 3 -45.89 23.39 31.91
C LYS A 3 -46.26 24.18 30.66
N GLU A 4 -45.52 25.26 30.40
CA GLU A 4 -45.59 26.01 29.14
C GLU A 4 -45.00 25.17 28.00
N PHE A 5 -45.78 24.99 26.93
CA PHE A 5 -45.30 24.45 25.67
C PHE A 5 -44.94 25.63 24.75
N LYS A 6 -43.66 25.77 24.39
CA LYS A 6 -43.24 26.71 23.34
C LYS A 6 -43.61 26.14 21.97
N LEU A 7 -44.56 26.79 21.31
CA LEU A 7 -44.79 26.65 19.87
C LEU A 7 -43.54 27.17 19.12
N VAL A 8 -42.98 26.34 18.24
CA VAL A 8 -41.94 26.77 17.31
C VAL A 8 -42.63 27.35 16.08
N ASP A 9 -42.33 28.62 15.82
CA ASP A 9 -42.84 29.38 14.69
C ASP A 9 -42.26 28.84 13.36
N VAL A 10 -43.14 28.42 12.46
CA VAL A 10 -42.84 27.91 11.11
C VAL A 10 -42.92 29.09 10.14
N SER A 11 -42.05 30.09 10.34
CA SER A 11 -42.02 31.33 9.56
C SER A 11 -40.59 31.79 9.25
N SER A 12 -39.69 30.87 8.92
CA SER A 12 -38.38 31.23 8.37
C SER A 12 -37.93 30.25 7.28
N LEU A 13 -38.77 30.08 6.28
CA LEU A 13 -38.36 29.69 4.93
C LEU A 13 -38.54 30.93 4.05
N ASP A 14 -37.57 31.12 3.16
CA ASP A 14 -37.49 32.19 2.17
C ASP A 14 -36.98 33.56 2.66
N THR A 15 -35.68 33.60 2.91
CA THR A 15 -34.88 34.80 2.64
C THR A 15 -33.96 34.49 1.46
N PRO A 16 -33.99 35.27 0.36
CA PRO A 16 -32.99 35.13 -0.71
C PRO A 16 -31.63 35.44 -0.10
N ARG A 17 -30.78 34.42 0.07
CA ARG A 17 -29.40 34.63 0.49
C ARG A 17 -28.67 35.30 -0.68
N THR A 18 -28.31 36.56 -0.49
CA THR A 18 -27.21 37.21 -1.22
C THR A 18 -26.01 36.26 -1.30
N PRO A 19 -25.28 36.19 -2.43
CA PRO A 19 -24.19 35.25 -2.61
C PRO A 19 -23.13 35.53 -1.55
N ALA A 20 -23.00 34.61 -0.59
CA ALA A 20 -21.99 34.69 0.44
C ALA A 20 -20.62 34.77 -0.24
N SER A 21 -19.84 35.79 0.10
CA SER A 21 -18.47 35.95 -0.38
C SER A 21 -17.69 34.65 -0.18
N PHE A 22 -17.23 34.03 -1.26
CA PHE A 22 -16.48 32.78 -1.22
C PHE A 22 -15.14 32.99 -0.52
N ASN A 23 -14.91 32.29 0.61
CA ASN A 23 -13.71 32.51 1.42
C ASN A 23 -12.61 31.52 1.01
N TRP A 24 -11.60 32.03 0.32
CA TRP A 24 -10.44 31.26 -0.16
C TRP A 24 -9.49 30.77 0.94
N GLU A 25 -9.61 31.28 2.17
CA GLU A 25 -8.85 30.76 3.31
C GLU A 25 -9.43 29.47 3.88
N LEU A 26 -10.70 29.18 3.57
CA LEU A 26 -11.41 27.97 4.00
C LEU A 26 -11.25 26.84 2.98
N CYS A 27 -11.77 25.67 3.34
CA CYS A 27 -11.78 24.55 2.40
C CYS A 27 -12.64 24.90 1.19
N VAL A 28 -12.02 24.91 0.01
CA VAL A 28 -12.69 25.26 -1.24
C VAL A 28 -13.91 24.39 -1.56
N ILE A 29 -13.94 23.14 -1.07
CA ILE A 29 -15.02 22.19 -1.33
C ILE A 29 -16.21 22.39 -0.37
N CYS A 30 -15.97 22.68 0.91
CA CYS A 30 -17.04 22.73 1.92
C CYS A 30 -17.25 24.08 2.60
N GLN A 31 -16.41 25.09 2.33
CA GLN A 31 -16.49 26.45 2.89
C GLN A 31 -16.58 26.51 4.43
N ASP A 32 -16.04 25.49 5.11
CA ASP A 32 -16.10 25.33 6.57
C ASP A 32 -14.72 25.13 7.18
N LYS A 33 -14.57 25.46 8.48
CA LYS A 33 -13.43 25.08 9.32
C LYS A 33 -13.71 23.71 9.96
N LYS A 34 -12.85 22.72 9.72
CA LYS A 34 -12.87 21.44 10.44
C LYS A 34 -11.63 21.31 11.31
N ALA A 35 -11.65 20.39 12.27
CA ALA A 35 -10.47 20.01 13.05
C ALA A 35 -9.33 19.44 12.17
N GLU A 36 -9.67 18.98 10.96
CA GLU A 36 -8.72 18.50 9.98
C GLU A 36 -7.90 19.64 9.36
N ARG A 37 -6.59 19.46 9.25
CA ARG A 37 -5.71 20.46 8.61
C ARG A 37 -5.99 20.59 7.11
N LEU A 38 -6.08 21.83 6.65
CA LEU A 38 -6.15 22.17 5.23
C LEU A 38 -4.85 21.82 4.52
N ARG A 39 -4.95 21.22 3.33
CA ARG A 39 -3.82 20.90 2.45
C ARG A 39 -3.73 21.91 1.32
N TYR A 40 -2.49 22.29 1.01
CA TYR A 40 -2.15 23.17 -0.10
C TYR A 40 -1.40 22.36 -1.18
N PRO A 41 -2.03 22.09 -2.34
CA PRO A 41 -1.46 21.23 -3.38
C PRO A 41 -0.17 21.75 -4.00
N ALA A 42 -0.03 23.07 -4.11
CA ALA A 42 1.15 23.70 -4.70
C ALA A 42 2.37 23.74 -3.76
N ALA A 43 2.26 23.30 -2.49
CA ALA A 43 3.41 23.05 -1.62
C ALA A 43 4.03 21.64 -1.79
N SER A 44 3.56 20.85 -2.76
CA SER A 44 4.16 19.56 -3.08
C SER A 44 5.59 19.76 -3.62
N LYS A 45 6.59 19.12 -3.01
CA LYS A 45 8.00 19.11 -3.50
C LYS A 45 8.22 18.32 -4.80
N ARG A 46 7.15 17.86 -5.44
CA ARG A 46 7.21 17.07 -6.67
C ARG A 46 7.25 17.99 -7.90
N HIS A 47 7.85 17.52 -8.98
CA HIS A 47 7.96 18.24 -10.26
C HIS A 47 6.59 18.63 -10.87
N ASP A 48 5.50 17.99 -10.43
CA ASP A 48 4.11 18.22 -10.84
C ASP A 48 3.31 19.10 -9.84
N GLY A 49 3.99 19.96 -9.07
CA GLY A 49 3.37 20.91 -8.13
C GLY A 49 2.24 21.71 -8.79
N GLY A 50 1.00 21.44 -8.39
CA GLY A 50 -0.21 22.06 -8.98
C GLY A 50 -1.14 21.12 -9.74
N ALA A 51 -0.70 19.91 -10.13
CA ALA A 51 -1.53 18.91 -10.81
C ALA A 51 -2.80 18.53 -10.02
N GLY A 52 -2.78 18.73 -8.69
CA GLY A 52 -3.93 18.52 -7.82
C GLY A 52 -5.11 19.45 -8.10
N TYR A 53 -4.88 20.67 -8.61
CA TYR A 53 -5.93 21.63 -8.98
C TYR A 53 -6.64 21.20 -10.25
N LYS A 54 -5.89 20.87 -11.29
CA LYS A 54 -6.41 20.32 -12.55
C LYS A 54 -7.30 19.11 -12.31
N LEU A 55 -6.77 18.11 -11.61
CA LEU A 55 -7.52 16.89 -11.30
C LEU A 55 -8.77 17.16 -10.45
N LEU A 56 -8.76 18.21 -9.62
CA LEU A 56 -9.96 18.57 -8.84
C LEU A 56 -10.99 19.25 -9.73
N ALA A 57 -10.56 20.18 -10.59
CA ALA A 57 -11.42 20.86 -11.55
C ALA A 57 -12.11 19.85 -12.48
N ASP A 58 -11.34 18.97 -13.11
CA ASP A 58 -11.85 17.93 -14.02
C ASP A 58 -12.88 17.04 -13.33
N ASN A 59 -12.57 16.58 -12.11
CA ASN A 59 -13.49 15.73 -11.37
C ASN A 59 -14.75 16.48 -10.95
N LEU A 60 -14.65 17.72 -10.47
CA LEU A 60 -15.82 18.52 -10.08
C LEU A 60 -16.79 18.73 -11.25
N LEU A 61 -16.25 19.02 -12.44
CA LEU A 61 -17.04 19.12 -13.67
C LEU A 61 -17.70 17.78 -14.02
N ALA A 62 -16.93 16.69 -14.03
CA ALA A 62 -17.46 15.36 -14.33
C ALA A 62 -18.54 14.90 -13.33
N PHE A 63 -18.36 15.17 -12.03
CA PHE A 63 -19.40 14.91 -11.03
C PHE A 63 -20.64 15.78 -11.23
N ASN A 64 -20.48 17.02 -11.71
CA ASN A 64 -21.59 17.94 -12.00
C ASN A 64 -22.43 17.43 -13.19
N GLU A 65 -21.78 16.96 -14.25
CA GLU A 65 -22.44 16.30 -15.40
C GLU A 65 -23.19 15.02 -15.02
N LEU A 66 -22.74 14.35 -13.96
CA LEU A 66 -23.42 13.17 -13.40
C LEU A 66 -24.57 13.55 -12.44
N GLY A 67 -24.76 14.82 -12.10
CA GLY A 67 -25.76 15.27 -11.11
C GLY A 67 -25.46 14.79 -9.68
N GLU A 68 -24.21 14.38 -9.41
CA GLU A 68 -23.78 13.79 -8.14
C GLU A 68 -23.04 14.78 -7.22
N VAL A 69 -22.98 16.05 -7.60
CA VAL A 69 -22.40 17.09 -6.75
C VAL A 69 -23.35 17.37 -5.58
N VAL A 70 -22.93 16.97 -4.38
CA VAL A 70 -23.67 17.26 -3.14
C VAL A 70 -22.87 18.22 -2.27
N GLY A 71 -23.41 19.44 -2.08
CA GLY A 71 -22.88 20.40 -1.11
C GLY A 71 -21.54 21.05 -1.51
N VAL A 72 -21.20 21.07 -2.80
CA VAL A 72 -20.10 21.90 -3.32
C VAL A 72 -20.70 23.12 -3.98
N TYR A 73 -20.21 24.28 -3.57
CA TYR A 73 -20.64 25.56 -4.10
C TYR A 73 -19.96 25.85 -5.45
N ILE A 74 -20.26 25.05 -6.49
CA ILE A 74 -19.59 25.12 -7.82
C ILE A 74 -19.64 26.54 -8.41
N GLU A 75 -20.71 27.28 -8.15
CA GLU A 75 -20.91 28.64 -8.65
C GLU A 75 -19.87 29.66 -8.15
N GLY A 76 -19.10 29.34 -7.10
CA GLY A 76 -18.00 30.18 -6.60
C GLY A 76 -16.60 29.73 -7.03
N HIS A 77 -16.48 28.62 -7.76
CA HIS A 77 -15.19 28.04 -8.15
C HIS A 77 -14.62 28.58 -9.46
N ASP A 78 -15.43 29.30 -10.24
CA ASP A 78 -15.02 29.86 -11.53
C ASP A 78 -15.26 31.38 -11.54
N GLU A 79 -14.18 32.15 -11.60
CA GLU A 79 -14.23 33.62 -11.74
C GLU A 79 -14.29 34.06 -13.23
N GLY A 80 -14.62 33.13 -14.15
CA GLY A 80 -14.78 33.38 -15.60
C GLY A 80 -13.59 32.92 -16.46
N GLU A 81 -12.61 32.26 -15.85
CA GLU A 81 -11.37 31.82 -16.49
C GLU A 81 -11.16 30.29 -16.42
N GLY A 82 -12.13 29.58 -15.86
CA GLY A 82 -12.09 28.14 -15.61
C GLY A 82 -11.63 27.81 -14.19
N ILE A 83 -12.26 26.77 -13.63
CA ILE A 83 -12.07 26.32 -12.23
C ILE A 83 -10.59 26.07 -11.90
N GLU A 84 -9.84 25.38 -12.76
CA GLU A 84 -8.41 25.10 -12.52
C GLU A 84 -7.60 26.40 -12.31
N ARG A 85 -7.85 27.39 -13.17
CA ARG A 85 -7.10 28.66 -13.17
C ARG A 85 -7.47 29.49 -11.94
N THR A 86 -8.76 29.56 -11.61
CA THR A 86 -9.22 30.23 -10.38
C THR A 86 -8.64 29.56 -9.12
N LEU A 87 -8.65 28.23 -9.02
CA LEU A 87 -8.07 27.49 -7.89
C LEU A 87 -6.57 27.73 -7.73
N THR A 88 -5.85 27.84 -8.86
CA THR A 88 -4.41 28.07 -8.89
C THR A 88 -4.07 29.49 -8.45
N THR A 89 -4.73 30.50 -9.06
CA THR A 89 -4.53 31.92 -8.74
C THR A 89 -4.85 32.24 -7.29
N ARG A 90 -5.94 31.66 -6.77
CA ARG A 90 -6.41 31.88 -5.39
C ARG A 90 -5.76 30.96 -4.35
N GLN A 91 -4.79 30.13 -4.75
CA GLN A 91 -4.05 29.22 -3.87
C GLN A 91 -4.99 28.35 -3.00
N ALA A 92 -6.00 27.77 -3.64
CA ALA A 92 -7.10 27.12 -2.94
C ALA A 92 -6.63 25.96 -2.03
N LYS A 93 -7.26 25.86 -0.86
CA LYS A 93 -6.94 24.83 0.14
C LYS A 93 -8.11 23.88 0.33
N TRP A 94 -7.83 22.64 0.74
CA TRP A 94 -8.90 21.69 1.06
C TRP A 94 -8.54 20.66 2.13
N HIS A 95 -9.57 20.13 2.79
CA HIS A 95 -9.44 18.95 3.64
C HIS A 95 -9.16 17.70 2.79
N LYS A 96 -8.35 16.76 3.31
CA LYS A 96 -8.15 15.44 2.68
C LYS A 96 -9.49 14.71 2.57
N SER A 97 -10.30 14.74 3.63
CA SER A 97 -11.62 14.11 3.62
C SER A 97 -12.56 14.67 2.54
N CYS A 98 -12.53 15.98 2.30
CA CYS A 98 -13.32 16.62 1.24
C CYS A 98 -12.81 16.23 -0.15
N ARG A 99 -11.48 16.19 -0.36
CA ARG A 99 -10.90 15.82 -1.66
C ARG A 99 -11.22 14.38 -2.07
N VAL A 100 -11.19 13.45 -1.11
CA VAL A 100 -11.48 12.02 -1.35
C VAL A 100 -12.91 11.77 -1.84
N ARG A 101 -13.85 12.69 -1.57
CA ARG A 101 -15.23 12.57 -2.11
C ARG A 101 -15.27 12.72 -3.63
N TYR A 102 -14.31 13.44 -4.20
CA TYR A 102 -14.22 13.76 -5.62
C TYR A 102 -12.99 13.11 -6.26
N ASP A 103 -12.55 11.95 -5.79
CA ASP A 103 -11.44 11.21 -6.41
C ASP A 103 -11.88 10.43 -7.66
N ASN A 104 -10.90 9.95 -8.44
CA ASN A 104 -11.16 9.22 -9.69
C ASN A 104 -11.91 7.90 -9.45
N LEU A 105 -11.65 7.23 -8.32
CA LEU A 105 -12.29 5.95 -8.01
C LEU A 105 -13.78 6.13 -7.70
N LYS A 106 -14.15 7.23 -7.05
CA LYS A 106 -15.53 7.64 -6.82
C LYS A 106 -16.18 8.05 -8.13
N LEU A 107 -15.47 8.75 -9.00
CA LEU A 107 -15.98 9.16 -10.32
C LEU A 107 -16.32 7.95 -11.18
N GLN A 108 -15.39 6.98 -11.30
CA GLN A 108 -15.63 5.73 -12.03
C GLN A 108 -16.83 4.95 -11.48
N ARG A 109 -17.00 4.92 -10.15
CA ARG A 109 -18.17 4.27 -9.53
C ARG A 109 -19.47 5.02 -9.85
N ALA A 110 -19.44 6.35 -9.88
CA ALA A 110 -20.59 7.17 -10.25
C ALA A 110 -20.98 6.97 -11.72
N GLN A 111 -19.99 6.98 -12.63
CA GLN A 111 -20.18 6.68 -14.06
C GLN A 111 -20.82 5.31 -14.26
N LYS A 112 -20.28 4.27 -13.61
CA LYS A 112 -20.83 2.90 -13.68
C LYS A 112 -22.28 2.81 -13.20
N ARG A 113 -22.68 3.59 -12.19
CA ARG A 113 -24.09 3.66 -11.74
C ARG A 113 -25.00 4.25 -12.82
N LYS A 114 -24.56 5.33 -13.48
CA LYS A 114 -25.32 6.00 -14.55
C LYS A 114 -25.45 5.11 -15.80
N GLU A 115 -24.39 4.40 -16.16
CA GLU A 115 -24.41 3.42 -17.26
C GLU A 115 -25.39 2.27 -16.98
N SER A 116 -25.39 1.73 -15.76
CA SER A 116 -26.34 0.67 -15.38
C SER A 116 -27.81 1.12 -15.36
N SER A 117 -28.09 2.42 -15.24
CA SER A 117 -29.45 2.97 -15.33
C SER A 117 -29.89 3.33 -16.74
N GLY A 118 -29.00 3.31 -17.73
CA GLY A 118 -29.28 3.76 -19.11
C GLY A 118 -29.78 2.68 -20.07
N GLN A 119 -29.91 1.42 -19.65
CA GLN A 119 -30.25 0.28 -20.52
C GLN A 119 -31.74 -0.14 -20.51
N GLU A 120 -32.61 0.56 -19.77
CA GLU A 120 -34.06 0.35 -19.84
C GLU A 120 -34.77 1.68 -20.19
N ALA A 121 -34.86 1.97 -21.48
CA ALA A 121 -35.72 3.04 -21.99
C ALA A 121 -36.74 2.42 -22.97
N GLY A 122 -37.87 1.97 -22.41
CA GLY A 122 -39.03 1.50 -23.16
C GLY A 122 -40.26 1.40 -22.26
N SER A 123 -41.20 2.33 -22.48
CA SER A 123 -42.51 2.47 -21.81
C SER A 123 -42.53 3.20 -20.47
N GLY A 124 -43.12 4.39 -20.51
CA GLY A 124 -43.15 5.35 -19.41
C GLY A 124 -44.19 5.04 -18.34
N THR A 125 -43.85 5.40 -17.11
CA THR A 125 -44.77 6.13 -16.22
C THR A 125 -43.93 6.89 -15.21
N SER A 126 -44.22 8.18 -15.04
CA SER A 126 -43.52 9.09 -14.15
C SER A 126 -43.50 8.58 -12.70
N ALA A 127 -42.32 8.18 -12.22
CA ALA A 127 -42.06 8.00 -10.79
C ALA A 127 -40.77 8.74 -10.45
N SER A 128 -40.94 9.88 -9.78
CA SER A 128 -39.88 10.64 -9.12
C SER A 128 -39.00 9.69 -8.32
N SER A 129 -37.74 9.54 -8.76
CA SER A 129 -36.69 8.84 -8.03
C SER A 129 -36.43 9.60 -6.72
N THR A 130 -37.24 9.30 -5.71
CA THR A 130 -36.95 9.64 -4.32
C THR A 130 -35.65 8.92 -3.98
N LYS A 131 -34.57 9.70 -3.86
CA LYS A 131 -33.35 9.28 -3.17
C LYS A 131 -33.81 8.67 -1.84
N ARG A 132 -33.73 7.34 -1.73
CA ARG A 132 -33.99 6.62 -0.48
C ARG A 132 -32.88 6.97 0.49
N THR A 133 -33.06 8.09 1.17
CA THR A 133 -32.44 8.36 2.46
C THR A 133 -32.73 7.15 3.34
N ARG A 134 -31.71 6.66 4.07
CA ARG A 134 -31.87 5.63 5.10
C ARG A 134 -32.97 6.10 6.06
N SER A 135 -34.20 5.68 5.83
CA SER A 135 -35.29 5.92 6.74
C SER A 135 -35.05 4.99 7.92
N ASN A 136 -34.70 5.59 9.05
CA ASN A 136 -34.98 5.03 10.37
C ASN A 136 -36.50 4.87 10.46
N THR A 137 -37.01 3.77 9.93
CA THR A 137 -38.33 3.29 10.29
C THR A 137 -38.07 2.14 11.23
N THR A 138 -38.05 2.44 12.52
CA THR A 138 -38.37 1.43 13.53
C THR A 138 -39.81 1.01 13.26
N CYS A 139 -40.01 0.01 12.40
CA CYS A 139 -41.20 -0.81 12.49
C CYS A 139 -41.02 -1.67 13.74
N VAL A 140 -41.43 -1.08 14.86
CA VAL A 140 -41.93 -1.87 15.98
C VAL A 140 -43.11 -2.66 15.41
N ASP A 141 -43.10 -3.98 15.63
CA ASP A 141 -44.12 -4.98 15.22
C ASP A 141 -43.80 -5.87 14.00
N SER A 142 -42.74 -6.68 14.15
CA SER A 142 -42.89 -8.15 14.10
C SER A 142 -41.63 -8.82 14.64
N MET A 143 -41.43 -8.75 15.96
CA MET A 143 -40.50 -9.60 16.69
C MET A 143 -41.05 -11.04 16.77
N LYS A 144 -41.12 -11.72 15.63
CA LYS A 144 -40.97 -13.18 15.61
C LYS A 144 -39.56 -13.45 15.15
N ASN A 145 -38.66 -13.63 16.13
CA ASN A 145 -37.28 -14.14 16.05
C ASN A 145 -36.78 -14.31 14.61
N ALA A 146 -36.40 -13.22 13.95
CA ALA A 146 -35.75 -13.28 12.67
C ALA A 146 -34.32 -13.78 12.88
N LEU A 147 -34.15 -15.09 12.93
CA LEU A 147 -32.84 -15.71 13.07
C LEU A 147 -32.03 -15.51 11.79
N CYS A 148 -30.70 -15.43 11.94
CA CYS A 148 -29.82 -15.37 10.77
C CYS A 148 -29.98 -16.64 9.93
N PHE A 149 -30.17 -16.47 8.62
CA PHE A 149 -30.35 -17.57 7.67
C PHE A 149 -29.21 -18.61 7.70
N PHE A 150 -27.96 -18.20 7.98
CA PHE A 150 -26.77 -19.05 7.95
C PHE A 150 -26.45 -19.80 9.25
N PHE A 151 -26.80 -19.23 10.41
CA PHE A 151 -26.36 -19.76 11.71
C PHE A 151 -27.50 -19.90 12.72
N HIS A 152 -28.72 -19.54 12.31
CA HIS A 152 -29.95 -19.61 13.11
C HIS A 152 -29.82 -19.01 14.51
N GLN A 153 -28.94 -18.01 14.65
CA GLN A 153 -28.65 -17.31 15.89
C GLN A 153 -28.92 -15.81 15.72
N ASP A 154 -29.39 -15.21 16.80
CA ASP A 154 -29.45 -13.76 16.93
C ASP A 154 -28.16 -13.24 17.54
N LEU A 155 -27.36 -12.54 16.73
CA LEU A 155 -26.10 -11.94 17.18
C LEU A 155 -26.31 -10.50 17.68
N GLY A 156 -27.56 -10.05 17.84
CA GLY A 156 -27.89 -8.68 18.23
C GLY A 156 -27.42 -7.62 17.24
N GLN A 157 -27.08 -8.03 16.01
CA GLN A 157 -26.61 -7.17 14.94
C GLN A 157 -27.74 -6.87 13.96
N GLN A 158 -27.61 -5.78 13.19
CA GLN A 158 -28.57 -5.48 12.14
C GLN A 158 -28.57 -6.57 11.07
N TYR A 159 -29.76 -7.10 10.79
CA TYR A 159 -30.00 -8.03 9.70
C TYR A 159 -30.04 -7.31 8.36
N HIS A 160 -29.48 -7.95 7.34
CA HIS A 160 -29.70 -7.63 5.94
C HIS A 160 -30.71 -8.60 5.37
N GLN A 161 -31.70 -8.10 4.64
CA GLN A 161 -32.62 -8.94 3.90
C GLN A 161 -32.06 -9.19 2.50
N VAL A 162 -32.19 -10.42 2.00
CA VAL A 162 -31.82 -10.77 0.64
C VAL A 162 -32.80 -10.11 -0.34
N GLN A 163 -32.28 -9.33 -1.29
CA GLN A 163 -33.08 -8.59 -2.27
C GLN A 163 -32.82 -9.02 -3.72
N THR A 164 -31.83 -9.87 -3.96
CA THR A 164 -31.44 -10.27 -5.32
C THR A 164 -31.17 -11.76 -5.42
N LEU A 165 -31.60 -12.37 -6.54
CA LEU A 165 -31.28 -13.76 -6.89
C LEU A 165 -29.77 -13.98 -7.07
N GLY A 166 -29.01 -12.90 -7.33
CA GLY A 166 -27.56 -12.95 -7.33
C GLY A 166 -27.00 -13.46 -6.01
N VAL A 167 -27.50 -12.99 -4.86
CA VAL A 167 -27.00 -13.46 -3.55
C VAL A 167 -27.33 -14.94 -3.36
N ASP A 168 -28.55 -15.38 -3.71
CA ASP A 168 -28.95 -16.79 -3.64
C ASP A 168 -28.01 -17.70 -4.45
N LYS A 169 -27.76 -17.34 -5.72
CA LYS A 169 -26.88 -18.10 -6.61
C LYS A 169 -25.48 -18.29 -6.02
N HIS A 170 -24.85 -17.22 -5.53
CA HIS A 170 -23.50 -17.31 -4.96
C HIS A 170 -23.48 -18.09 -3.65
N VAL A 171 -24.52 -17.97 -2.82
CA VAL A 171 -24.65 -18.75 -1.58
C VAL A 171 -24.82 -20.24 -1.89
N ARG A 172 -25.62 -20.60 -2.91
CA ARG A 172 -25.80 -21.98 -3.35
C ARG A 172 -24.50 -22.58 -3.86
N GLN A 173 -23.77 -21.85 -4.71
CA GLN A 173 -22.43 -22.28 -5.17
C GLN A 173 -21.45 -22.46 -4.01
N ALA A 174 -21.46 -21.56 -3.03
CA ALA A 174 -20.62 -21.69 -1.85
C ALA A 174 -21.02 -22.89 -0.98
N ALA A 175 -22.32 -23.18 -0.84
CA ALA A 175 -22.83 -24.31 -0.08
C ALA A 175 -22.50 -25.65 -0.76
N GLU A 176 -22.61 -25.72 -2.09
CA GLU A 176 -22.21 -26.87 -2.91
C GLU A 176 -20.72 -27.17 -2.75
N LEU A 177 -19.87 -26.15 -2.91
CA LEU A 177 -18.42 -26.29 -2.79
C LEU A 177 -17.96 -26.63 -1.37
N LEU A 178 -18.70 -26.23 -0.35
CA LEU A 178 -18.42 -26.57 1.04
C LEU A 178 -19.05 -27.89 1.50
N GLU A 179 -19.81 -28.55 0.63
CA GLU A 179 -20.66 -29.69 0.97
C GLU A 179 -21.53 -29.44 2.22
N ASP A 180 -21.99 -28.19 2.39
CA ASP A 180 -22.79 -27.79 3.54
C ASP A 180 -24.24 -28.27 3.36
N THR A 181 -24.45 -29.55 3.67
CA THR A 181 -25.73 -30.25 3.48
C THR A 181 -26.88 -29.58 4.23
N ALA A 182 -26.63 -28.95 5.38
CA ALA A 182 -27.65 -28.23 6.13
C ALA A 182 -28.09 -26.96 5.38
N LEU A 183 -27.13 -26.17 4.89
CA LEU A 183 -27.43 -24.98 4.10
C LEU A 183 -28.07 -25.34 2.75
N LEU A 184 -27.63 -26.42 2.09
CA LEU A 184 -28.22 -26.93 0.85
C LEU A 184 -29.66 -27.40 1.04
N ALA A 185 -29.95 -28.13 2.11
CA ALA A 185 -31.32 -28.54 2.46
C ALA A 185 -32.21 -27.31 2.65
N GLN A 186 -31.74 -26.29 3.38
CA GLN A 186 -32.47 -25.04 3.54
C GLN A 186 -32.68 -24.30 2.21
N LEU A 187 -31.70 -24.28 1.33
CA LEU A 187 -31.83 -23.69 -0.01
C LEU A 187 -32.71 -24.51 -0.97
N SER A 188 -33.05 -25.76 -0.64
CA SER A 188 -33.93 -26.61 -1.46
C SER A 188 -35.41 -26.25 -1.30
N GLU A 189 -35.78 -25.65 -0.18
CA GLU A 189 -37.17 -25.25 0.13
C GLU A 189 -37.65 -24.04 -0.68
N GLY A 190 -36.74 -23.33 -1.36
CA GLY A 190 -37.03 -22.14 -2.16
C GLY A 190 -35.86 -21.16 -2.16
N ASP A 191 -35.88 -20.19 -3.09
CA ASP A 191 -34.82 -19.19 -3.16
C ASP A 191 -34.85 -18.23 -1.96
N MET A 192 -33.69 -17.69 -1.62
CA MET A 192 -33.52 -16.81 -0.46
C MET A 192 -34.35 -15.52 -0.54
N VAL A 193 -34.74 -15.06 -1.73
CA VAL A 193 -35.57 -13.85 -1.91
C VAL A 193 -37.02 -14.17 -1.57
N ALA A 194 -37.57 -15.25 -2.12
CA ALA A 194 -38.94 -15.72 -1.86
C ALA A 194 -39.16 -16.06 -0.38
N ARG A 195 -38.12 -16.53 0.29
CA ARG A 195 -38.13 -16.81 1.74
C ARG A 195 -37.92 -15.59 2.62
N GLU A 196 -37.77 -14.41 2.04
CA GLU A 196 -37.44 -13.16 2.73
C GLU A 196 -36.23 -13.33 3.69
N ALA A 197 -35.24 -14.10 3.26
CA ALA A 197 -34.13 -14.51 4.12
C ALA A 197 -33.38 -13.30 4.69
N LYS A 198 -33.10 -13.35 6.00
CA LYS A 198 -32.37 -12.32 6.73
C LYS A 198 -31.02 -12.86 7.19
N TYR A 199 -29.96 -12.09 7.04
CA TYR A 199 -28.61 -12.53 7.38
C TYR A 199 -27.73 -11.42 7.96
N HIS A 200 -26.73 -11.81 8.76
CA HIS A 200 -25.67 -10.88 9.14
C HIS A 200 -24.62 -10.79 8.03
N LYS A 201 -24.16 -9.58 7.70
CA LYS A 201 -23.11 -9.35 6.70
C LYS A 201 -21.84 -10.16 6.99
N ARG A 202 -21.48 -10.30 8.27
CA ARG A 202 -20.34 -11.10 8.72
C ARG A 202 -20.50 -12.58 8.39
N CYS A 203 -21.69 -13.15 8.61
CA CYS A 203 -21.99 -14.55 8.31
C CYS A 203 -21.89 -14.85 6.80
N LEU A 204 -22.41 -13.97 5.95
CA LEU A 204 -22.26 -14.10 4.49
C LEU A 204 -20.79 -14.03 4.08
N THR A 205 -20.05 -13.07 4.63
CA THR A 205 -18.60 -12.93 4.35
C THR A 205 -17.84 -14.16 4.80
N PHE A 206 -18.19 -14.71 5.97
CA PHE A 206 -17.58 -15.92 6.51
C PHE A 206 -17.81 -17.13 5.59
N LEU A 207 -19.04 -17.34 5.10
CA LEU A 207 -19.35 -18.39 4.14
C LEU A 207 -18.49 -18.27 2.87
N TYR A 208 -18.41 -17.07 2.27
CA TYR A 208 -17.59 -16.84 1.08
C TYR A 208 -16.10 -16.98 1.32
N ASN A 209 -15.60 -16.61 2.51
CA ASN A 209 -14.21 -16.83 2.87
C ASN A 209 -13.91 -18.33 2.98
N LYS A 210 -14.81 -19.08 3.64
CA LYS A 210 -14.68 -20.53 3.79
C LYS A 210 -14.69 -21.22 2.43
N ALA A 211 -15.62 -20.87 1.54
CA ALA A 211 -15.69 -21.43 0.18
C ALA A 211 -14.44 -21.08 -0.65
N ARG A 212 -13.91 -19.87 -0.53
CA ARG A 212 -12.65 -19.50 -1.20
C ARG A 212 -11.46 -20.33 -0.71
N ALA A 213 -11.35 -20.55 0.60
CA ALA A 213 -10.27 -21.37 1.15
C ALA A 213 -10.33 -22.82 0.64
N VAL A 214 -11.54 -23.39 0.49
CA VAL A 214 -11.73 -24.73 -0.09
C VAL A 214 -11.41 -24.75 -1.58
N SER A 215 -11.89 -23.77 -2.35
CA SER A 215 -11.55 -23.66 -3.78
C SER A 215 -10.05 -23.47 -4.03
N GLU A 216 -9.34 -22.82 -3.10
CA GLU A 216 -7.88 -22.68 -3.13
C GLU A 216 -7.15 -23.96 -2.72
N THR A 217 -7.76 -24.82 -1.90
CA THR A 217 -7.19 -26.12 -1.48
C THR A 217 -7.49 -27.25 -2.46
N GLU A 218 -8.66 -27.27 -3.11
CA GLU A 218 -8.99 -28.22 -4.19
C GLU A 218 -8.17 -28.00 -5.47
N LYS A 219 -7.53 -26.84 -5.62
CA LYS A 219 -6.51 -26.59 -6.66
C LYS A 219 -5.16 -27.26 -6.37
N TRP A 220 -4.98 -27.91 -5.21
CA TRP A 220 -3.79 -28.69 -4.88
C TRP A 220 -3.93 -30.16 -5.26
N GLU A 221 -4.38 -30.47 -6.47
CA GLU A 221 -3.70 -31.57 -7.16
C GLU A 221 -2.22 -31.20 -7.26
N THR A 222 -1.31 -32.12 -6.96
CA THR A 222 0.13 -31.89 -6.97
C THR A 222 0.58 -31.55 -8.40
N THR A 223 0.46 -30.28 -8.78
CA THR A 223 0.88 -29.80 -10.10
C THR A 223 2.40 -29.82 -10.16
N TYR A 224 2.96 -29.97 -11.36
CA TYR A 224 4.40 -29.81 -11.60
C TYR A 224 4.94 -28.51 -10.98
N GLU A 225 4.15 -27.43 -11.00
CA GLU A 225 4.48 -26.14 -10.38
C GLU A 225 4.64 -26.23 -8.85
N THR A 226 3.80 -27.00 -8.14
CA THR A 226 3.93 -27.21 -6.69
C THR A 226 5.17 -28.01 -6.31
N VAL A 227 5.55 -29.00 -7.14
CA VAL A 227 6.77 -29.79 -6.95
C VAL A 227 8.00 -28.90 -7.16
N VAL A 228 8.05 -28.15 -8.27
CA VAL A 228 9.14 -27.21 -8.56
C VAL A 228 9.24 -26.14 -7.46
N SER A 229 8.12 -25.57 -7.01
CA SER A 229 8.04 -24.62 -5.88
C SER A 229 8.63 -25.18 -4.58
N SER A 230 8.53 -26.49 -4.36
CA SER A 230 9.11 -27.16 -3.19
C SER A 230 10.62 -27.36 -3.36
N VAL A 231 11.07 -27.76 -4.55
CA VAL A 231 12.51 -27.88 -4.88
C VAL A 231 13.21 -26.53 -4.77
N VAL A 232 12.67 -25.49 -5.40
CA VAL A 232 13.24 -24.14 -5.38
C VAL A 232 13.28 -23.57 -3.95
N LEU A 233 12.28 -23.86 -3.11
CA LEU A 233 12.34 -23.48 -1.71
C LEU A 233 13.51 -24.18 -0.99
N ALA A 234 13.71 -25.48 -1.21
CA ALA A 234 14.80 -26.23 -0.61
C ALA A 234 16.18 -25.68 -1.07
N GLU A 235 16.31 -25.29 -2.34
CA GLU A 235 17.52 -24.62 -2.84
C GLU A 235 17.76 -23.27 -2.14
N LEU A 236 16.71 -22.49 -1.91
CA LEU A 236 16.81 -21.22 -1.21
C LEU A 236 17.20 -21.40 0.26
N VAL A 237 16.68 -22.44 0.91
CA VAL A 237 17.06 -22.85 2.27
C VAL A 237 18.54 -23.22 2.30
N SER A 238 19.00 -24.06 1.37
CA SER A 238 20.41 -24.45 1.27
C SER A 238 21.34 -23.26 1.01
N TYR A 239 20.91 -22.28 0.21
CA TYR A 239 21.64 -21.02 0.03
C TYR A 239 21.78 -20.25 1.35
N ILE A 240 20.69 -20.11 2.11
CA ILE A 240 20.71 -19.43 3.41
C ILE A 240 21.65 -20.17 4.39
N GLU A 241 21.54 -21.48 4.49
CA GLU A 241 22.42 -22.31 5.33
C GLU A 241 23.90 -22.15 4.95
N GLY A 242 24.23 -22.21 3.66
CA GLY A 242 25.61 -22.03 3.19
C GLY A 242 26.18 -20.66 3.56
N THR A 243 25.37 -19.61 3.53
CA THR A 243 25.82 -18.26 3.94
C THR A 243 26.04 -18.11 5.44
N ILE A 244 25.44 -18.95 6.28
CA ILE A 244 25.69 -18.99 7.74
C ILE A 244 27.04 -19.66 8.00
N ASP A 245 27.32 -20.78 7.31
CA ASP A 245 28.53 -21.58 7.52
C ASP A 245 29.83 -20.85 7.14
N ASP A 246 29.74 -19.81 6.30
CA ASP A 246 30.90 -19.04 5.86
C ASP A 246 31.57 -18.20 6.96
N LYS A 247 30.99 -18.10 8.19
CA LYS A 247 31.57 -17.54 9.45
C LYS A 247 32.22 -16.14 9.40
N ILE A 248 32.27 -15.50 8.24
CA ILE A 248 32.94 -14.22 8.00
C ILE A 248 31.98 -13.05 8.25
N SER A 249 30.66 -13.25 8.19
CA SER A 249 29.65 -12.23 8.43
C SER A 249 28.44 -12.83 9.14
N ALA A 250 27.84 -12.07 10.05
CA ALA A 250 26.47 -12.30 10.48
C ALA A 250 25.53 -11.93 9.32
N PRO A 251 24.91 -12.90 8.64
CA PRO A 251 24.22 -12.63 7.38
C PRO A 251 22.84 -12.01 7.65
N VAL A 252 22.57 -10.87 7.00
CA VAL A 252 21.25 -10.24 7.00
C VAL A 252 20.66 -10.33 5.60
N PHE A 253 19.52 -10.99 5.46
CA PHE A 253 18.88 -11.24 4.17
C PHE A 253 17.75 -10.25 3.93
N LYS A 254 17.75 -9.59 2.78
CA LYS A 254 16.63 -8.77 2.35
C LYS A 254 15.57 -9.63 1.69
N LEU A 255 14.32 -9.58 2.17
CA LEU A 255 13.21 -10.38 1.62
C LEU A 255 13.00 -10.13 0.12
N SER A 256 13.20 -8.90 -0.35
CA SER A 256 13.07 -8.61 -1.78
C SER A 256 14.07 -9.37 -2.63
N ASP A 257 15.26 -9.64 -2.11
CA ASP A 257 16.33 -10.31 -2.85
C ASP A 257 16.12 -11.83 -2.80
N LEU A 258 15.64 -12.37 -1.69
CA LEU A 258 15.17 -13.75 -1.61
C LEU A 258 13.99 -14.01 -2.56
N VAL A 259 13.05 -13.08 -2.68
CA VAL A 259 11.94 -13.17 -3.64
C VAL A 259 12.46 -13.17 -5.08
N LYS A 260 13.47 -12.35 -5.41
CA LYS A 260 14.08 -12.35 -6.75
C LYS A 260 14.77 -13.68 -7.03
N LEU A 261 15.59 -14.17 -6.11
CA LEU A 261 16.28 -15.46 -6.23
C LEU A 261 15.29 -16.60 -6.44
N TYR A 262 14.23 -16.64 -5.63
CA TYR A 262 13.16 -17.61 -5.76
C TYR A 262 12.47 -17.53 -7.13
N THR A 263 12.13 -16.32 -7.58
CA THR A 263 11.48 -16.10 -8.88
C THR A 263 12.38 -16.57 -10.03
N GLN A 264 13.66 -16.20 -9.98
CA GLN A 264 14.64 -16.61 -10.98
C GLN A 264 14.78 -18.14 -11.05
N ARG A 265 14.89 -18.81 -9.89
CA ARG A 265 14.99 -20.28 -9.84
C ARG A 265 13.73 -21.00 -10.34
N MET A 266 12.56 -20.44 -10.08
CA MET A 266 11.30 -20.96 -10.66
C MET A 266 11.31 -20.88 -12.20
N GLU A 267 11.78 -19.77 -12.76
CA GLU A 267 11.90 -19.58 -14.22
C GLU A 267 12.94 -20.52 -14.84
N GLU A 268 14.08 -20.75 -14.18
CA GLU A 268 15.11 -21.70 -14.60
C GLU A 268 14.59 -23.15 -14.66
N HIS A 269 13.63 -23.51 -13.80
CA HIS A 269 12.92 -24.79 -13.82
C HIS A 269 11.73 -24.83 -14.83
N GLY A 270 11.62 -23.81 -15.69
CA GLY A 270 10.64 -23.74 -16.77
C GLY A 270 9.25 -23.22 -16.36
N ILE A 271 9.08 -22.70 -15.14
CA ILE A 271 7.82 -22.11 -14.68
C ILE A 271 7.78 -20.62 -15.06
N LYS A 272 6.87 -20.25 -15.97
CA LYS A 272 6.61 -18.83 -16.28
C LYS A 272 5.66 -18.22 -15.26
N LEU A 273 6.19 -17.36 -14.40
CA LEU A 273 5.40 -16.65 -13.40
C LEU A 273 4.66 -15.46 -14.04
N ASN A 274 3.37 -15.63 -14.32
CA ASN A 274 2.52 -14.56 -14.86
C ASN A 274 2.11 -13.53 -13.78
N GLN A 275 2.35 -13.84 -12.51
CA GLN A 275 2.04 -13.00 -11.36
C GLN A 275 3.25 -12.88 -10.46
N ARG A 276 3.33 -11.76 -9.75
CA ARG A 276 4.40 -11.51 -8.77
C ARG A 276 4.25 -12.51 -7.61
N VAL A 277 5.36 -13.16 -7.26
CA VAL A 277 5.42 -14.06 -6.09
C VAL A 277 4.95 -13.33 -4.83
N HIS A 278 4.08 -13.98 -4.06
CA HIS A 278 3.59 -13.46 -2.79
C HIS A 278 4.71 -13.46 -1.74
N SER A 279 5.35 -12.31 -1.57
CA SER A 279 6.48 -12.14 -0.63
C SER A 279 6.15 -12.53 0.81
N THR A 280 4.91 -12.29 1.26
CA THR A 280 4.46 -12.66 2.61
C THR A 280 4.44 -14.17 2.82
N LEU A 281 3.90 -14.93 1.85
CA LEU A 281 3.85 -16.39 1.93
C LEU A 281 5.24 -17.02 1.83
N LEU A 282 6.09 -16.49 0.94
CA LEU A 282 7.48 -16.97 0.85
C LEU A 282 8.24 -16.72 2.16
N LYS A 283 8.07 -15.54 2.76
CA LYS A 283 8.65 -15.21 4.07
C LYS A 283 8.19 -16.20 5.15
N GLU A 284 6.89 -16.46 5.25
CA GLU A 284 6.34 -17.43 6.22
C GLU A 284 6.91 -18.83 6.03
N ARG A 285 7.06 -19.28 4.77
CA ARG A 285 7.69 -20.57 4.45
C ARG A 285 9.15 -20.62 4.87
N ILE A 286 9.92 -19.55 4.69
CA ILE A 286 11.33 -19.46 5.09
C ILE A 286 11.45 -19.46 6.62
N LEU A 287 10.69 -18.62 7.32
CA LEU A 287 10.70 -18.56 8.79
C LEU A 287 10.30 -19.90 9.42
N ALA A 288 9.42 -20.67 8.78
CA ALA A 288 9.07 -22.02 9.22
C ALA A 288 10.25 -23.02 9.14
N GLN A 289 11.22 -22.79 8.25
CA GLN A 289 12.44 -23.62 8.17
C GLN A 289 13.52 -23.17 9.15
N PHE A 290 13.50 -21.90 9.57
CA PHE A 290 14.51 -21.31 10.45
C PHE A 290 13.88 -20.71 11.72
N PRO A 291 13.67 -21.51 12.78
CA PRO A 291 13.01 -21.04 14.00
C PRO A 291 13.72 -19.87 14.70
N ASN A 292 15.04 -19.78 14.56
CA ASN A 292 15.86 -18.72 15.18
C ASN A 292 16.01 -17.48 14.28
N MET A 293 15.38 -17.46 13.10
CA MET A 293 15.37 -16.32 12.20
C MET A 293 14.19 -15.40 12.53
N GLN A 294 14.45 -14.10 12.62
CA GLN A 294 13.46 -13.07 12.91
C GLN A 294 13.29 -12.08 11.76
N GLU A 295 12.10 -11.49 11.65
CA GLU A 295 11.85 -10.40 10.70
C GLU A 295 12.04 -9.02 11.33
N HIS A 296 12.68 -8.13 10.59
CA HIS A 296 12.90 -6.75 10.97
C HIS A 296 12.42 -5.80 9.86
N ASN A 297 11.42 -4.99 10.18
CA ASN A 297 10.84 -4.03 9.24
C ASN A 297 11.64 -2.73 9.25
N LYS A 298 12.31 -2.41 8.13
CA LYS A 298 13.05 -1.15 7.93
C LYS A 298 12.43 -0.35 6.80
N GLY A 299 11.45 0.49 7.14
CA GLY A 299 10.75 1.33 6.16
C GLY A 299 9.93 0.49 5.17
N ARG A 300 10.38 0.40 3.91
CA ARG A 300 9.75 -0.44 2.87
C ARG A 300 10.37 -1.83 2.76
N ASP A 301 11.50 -2.04 3.42
CA ASP A 301 12.27 -3.27 3.33
C ASP A 301 11.98 -4.16 4.54
N ILE A 302 11.92 -5.47 4.27
CA ILE A 302 11.83 -6.51 5.30
C ILE A 302 13.17 -7.24 5.28
N LEU A 303 13.86 -7.22 6.41
CA LEU A 303 15.12 -7.91 6.62
C LEU A 303 14.87 -9.16 7.47
N LEU A 304 15.58 -10.23 7.18
CA LEU A 304 15.57 -11.47 7.93
C LEU A 304 16.98 -11.68 8.50
N ALA A 305 17.08 -11.90 9.80
CA ALA A 305 18.35 -12.11 10.49
C ALA A 305 18.17 -13.16 11.59
N PHE A 306 19.22 -13.90 11.90
CA PHE A 306 19.20 -14.83 13.03
C PHE A 306 19.40 -14.04 14.32
N GLU A 307 18.64 -14.41 15.35
CA GLU A 307 18.68 -13.74 16.65
C GLU A 307 20.09 -13.77 17.27
N ASP A 308 20.76 -14.91 17.15
CA ASP A 308 22.12 -15.13 17.68
C ASP A 308 23.17 -14.29 16.94
N ASP A 309 22.95 -14.01 15.65
CA ASP A 309 23.88 -13.29 14.78
C ASP A 309 23.66 -11.75 14.80
N LEU A 310 22.57 -11.26 15.41
CA LEU A 310 22.29 -9.82 15.47
C LEU A 310 23.37 -9.04 16.22
N GLY A 311 23.95 -9.63 17.27
CA GLY A 311 25.05 -9.05 18.04
C GLY A 311 26.29 -8.84 17.17
N ASP A 312 26.73 -9.90 16.50
CA ASP A 312 27.89 -9.89 15.59
C ASP A 312 27.66 -8.98 14.36
N ALA A 313 26.41 -8.92 13.85
CA ALA A 313 26.05 -7.99 12.78
C ALA A 313 26.15 -6.53 13.22
N LEU A 314 25.71 -6.23 14.44
CA LEU A 314 25.82 -4.90 15.03
C LEU A 314 27.28 -4.55 15.35
N GLU A 315 28.05 -5.48 15.91
CA GLU A 315 29.49 -5.31 16.15
C GLU A 315 30.21 -4.97 14.85
N LYS A 316 30.02 -5.74 13.78
CA LYS A 316 30.59 -5.45 12.45
C LYS A 316 30.11 -4.13 11.85
N ALA A 317 28.85 -3.78 12.06
CA ALA A 317 28.33 -2.47 11.63
C ALA A 317 28.94 -1.31 12.43
N CYS A 318 29.36 -1.54 13.68
CA CYS A 318 30.04 -0.58 14.53
C CYS A 318 31.57 -0.59 14.38
N GLU A 319 32.18 -1.66 13.86
CA GLU A 319 33.59 -1.69 13.43
C GLU A 319 33.86 -0.70 12.29
N TYR A 320 32.82 -0.36 11.52
CA TYR A 320 32.82 0.82 10.67
C TYR A 320 32.70 2.06 11.55
N GLU A 321 33.85 2.69 11.84
CA GLU A 321 34.02 4.12 11.51
C GLU A 321 35.43 4.67 11.78
N HIS A 322 36.26 4.09 12.67
CA HIS A 322 37.59 4.69 12.96
C HIS A 322 38.74 3.69 13.14
N ASP A 323 38.51 2.57 13.83
CA ASP A 323 39.61 1.63 14.13
C ASP A 323 40.09 0.88 12.89
N ASN A 324 39.16 0.50 12.01
CA ASN A 324 39.53 -0.17 10.76
C ASN A 324 40.27 0.77 9.80
N ASP A 325 39.84 2.03 9.68
CA ASP A 325 40.56 3.05 8.90
C ASP A 325 41.97 3.29 9.49
N ALA A 326 42.10 3.33 10.81
CA ALA A 326 43.40 3.45 11.48
C ALA A 326 44.31 2.24 11.18
N VAL A 327 43.77 1.02 11.15
CA VAL A 327 44.53 -0.19 10.78
C VAL A 327 44.97 -0.15 9.32
N HIS A 328 44.11 0.31 8.40
CA HIS A 328 44.48 0.47 6.99
C HIS A 328 45.58 1.53 6.80
N LEU A 329 45.47 2.67 7.49
CA LEU A 329 46.50 3.71 7.51
C LEU A 329 47.82 3.20 8.09
N LEU A 330 47.78 2.43 9.17
CA LEU A 330 48.97 1.82 9.75
C LEU A 330 49.65 0.84 8.78
N ARG A 331 48.87 -0.01 8.09
CA ARG A 331 49.40 -0.94 7.09
C ARG A 331 50.02 -0.21 5.90
N ALA A 332 49.38 0.83 5.39
CA ALA A 332 49.95 1.69 4.35
C ALA A 332 51.28 2.30 4.81
N ALA A 333 51.33 2.88 6.01
CA ALA A 333 52.55 3.44 6.58
C ALA A 333 53.66 2.41 6.77
N GLN A 334 53.34 1.17 7.16
CA GLN A 334 54.31 0.09 7.28
C GLN A 334 54.90 -0.33 5.94
N ILE A 335 54.08 -0.40 4.89
CA ILE A 335 54.53 -0.71 3.52
C ILE A 335 55.51 0.38 3.06
N MET A 336 55.13 1.65 3.19
CA MET A 336 55.99 2.77 2.81
C MET A 336 57.30 2.80 3.60
N ARG A 337 57.25 2.58 4.91
CA ARG A 337 58.45 2.56 5.75
C ARG A 337 59.38 1.44 5.35
N ARG A 338 58.85 0.25 5.05
CA ARG A 338 59.65 -0.88 4.58
C ARG A 338 60.35 -0.51 3.28
N ASP A 339 59.59 0.02 2.32
CA ASP A 339 60.09 0.39 1.00
C ASP A 339 61.20 1.47 1.07
N MET A 340 60.94 2.57 1.78
CA MET A 340 61.93 3.63 2.02
C MET A 340 63.17 3.13 2.78
N SER A 341 63.04 2.08 3.60
CA SER A 341 64.17 1.50 4.33
C SER A 341 64.98 0.53 3.46
N THR A 342 64.35 -0.12 2.48
CA THR A 342 65.00 -1.08 1.57
C THR A 342 65.68 -0.42 0.38
N GLU A 343 65.19 0.74 -0.06
CA GLU A 343 65.77 1.50 -1.20
C GLU A 343 67.00 2.36 -0.82
N GLY A 344 67.52 2.22 0.41
CA GLY A 344 68.67 2.97 0.89
C GLY A 344 69.93 2.75 0.04
N GLN A 345 70.15 3.61 -0.95
CA GLN A 345 71.43 3.73 -1.63
C GLN A 345 72.47 4.15 -0.59
N GLY A 346 73.44 3.26 -0.31
CA GLY A 346 74.53 3.59 0.61
C GLY A 346 75.25 4.86 0.14
N PHE A 347 75.49 5.79 1.07
CA PHE A 347 76.18 7.04 0.73
C PHE A 347 77.64 6.75 0.37
N THR A 348 77.99 6.92 -0.91
CA THR A 348 79.33 6.64 -1.44
C THR A 348 80.30 7.82 -1.32
N GLY A 349 79.98 8.84 -0.53
CA GLY A 349 80.86 10.00 -0.27
C GLY A 349 80.63 11.22 -1.16
N SER A 350 79.71 11.16 -2.13
CA SER A 350 79.34 12.28 -3.00
C SER A 350 77.90 12.18 -3.45
N PHE A 351 77.22 13.32 -3.64
CA PHE A 351 75.87 13.36 -4.20
C PHE A 351 75.92 13.51 -5.72
N SER A 352 75.10 12.75 -6.43
CA SER A 352 74.89 12.93 -7.87
C SER A 352 73.94 14.09 -8.15
N ASP A 353 74.00 14.67 -9.36
CA ASP A 353 73.17 15.82 -9.76
C ASP A 353 71.66 15.57 -9.64
N LYS A 354 71.24 14.30 -9.66
CA LYS A 354 69.84 13.85 -9.51
C LYS A 354 69.57 13.10 -8.21
N CYS A 355 70.46 13.21 -7.23
CA CYS A 355 70.33 12.49 -5.97
C CYS A 355 69.04 12.81 -5.21
N GLN A 356 68.44 13.99 -5.42
CA GLN A 356 67.18 14.36 -4.77
C GLN A 356 65.98 13.71 -5.46
N GLU A 357 65.96 13.69 -6.79
CA GLU A 357 64.90 13.05 -7.58
C GLU A 357 64.88 11.53 -7.40
N ASN A 358 66.07 10.91 -7.34
CA ASN A 358 66.22 9.46 -7.29
C ASN A 358 66.11 8.86 -5.88
N ASN A 359 65.95 9.68 -4.84
CA ASN A 359 65.94 9.26 -3.43
C ASN A 359 64.54 9.31 -2.82
N VAL A 360 63.52 9.63 -3.61
CA VAL A 360 62.12 9.52 -3.21
C VAL A 360 61.57 8.21 -3.75
N SER A 361 61.04 7.38 -2.85
CA SER A 361 60.44 6.10 -3.21
C SER A 361 59.29 6.29 -4.21
N THR A 362 59.25 5.41 -5.22
CA THR A 362 58.20 5.43 -6.24
C THR A 362 56.83 5.13 -5.61
N LEU A 363 56.79 4.24 -4.61
CA LEU A 363 55.58 3.92 -3.85
C LEU A 363 55.08 5.12 -3.02
N LEU A 364 56.00 5.92 -2.46
CA LEU A 364 55.66 7.15 -1.75
C LEU A 364 55.06 8.19 -2.72
N MET A 365 55.67 8.37 -3.89
CA MET A 365 55.14 9.28 -4.93
C MET A 365 53.75 8.85 -5.41
N ALA A 366 53.57 7.55 -5.67
CA ALA A 366 52.27 7.00 -6.06
C ALA A 366 51.20 7.21 -4.98
N LEU A 367 51.54 7.01 -3.69
CA LEU A 367 50.58 7.27 -2.62
C LEU A 367 50.19 8.76 -2.53
N VAL A 368 51.16 9.67 -2.64
CA VAL A 368 50.88 11.11 -2.59
C VAL A 368 50.03 11.54 -3.80
N SER A 369 50.31 11.02 -4.99
CA SER A 369 49.48 11.24 -6.18
C SER A 369 48.05 10.72 -5.95
N MET A 370 47.89 9.49 -5.44
CA MET A 370 46.56 8.95 -5.10
C MET A 370 45.80 9.79 -4.06
N ILE A 371 46.50 10.45 -3.13
CA ILE A 371 45.90 11.35 -2.14
C ILE A 371 45.45 12.67 -2.78
N LEU A 372 46.25 13.24 -3.69
CA LEU A 372 46.00 14.55 -4.29
C LEU A 372 45.02 14.49 -5.47
N GLU A 373 45.11 13.46 -6.29
CA GLU A 373 44.39 13.32 -7.56
C GLU A 373 43.34 12.21 -7.54
N GLY A 374 43.37 11.34 -6.51
CA GLY A 374 42.53 10.14 -6.43
C GLY A 374 43.17 8.92 -7.13
N PRO A 375 42.62 7.71 -6.93
CA PRO A 375 43.10 6.51 -7.58
C PRO A 375 42.76 6.55 -9.08
N SER A 376 43.72 6.99 -9.88
CA SER A 376 43.64 7.10 -11.34
C SER A 376 44.68 6.17 -11.97
N ILE A 377 44.27 5.39 -12.97
CA ILE A 377 45.19 4.57 -13.79
C ILE A 377 45.92 5.44 -14.84
N ASP A 378 45.42 6.66 -15.07
CA ASP A 378 45.84 7.53 -16.17
C ASP A 378 46.76 8.68 -15.73
N SER A 379 47.21 8.71 -14.46
CA SER A 379 48.19 9.68 -13.97
C SER A 379 49.59 9.05 -13.86
N PRO A 380 50.63 9.64 -14.47
CA PRO A 380 51.97 9.05 -14.61
C PRO A 380 52.81 8.94 -13.33
#